data_AF-A0AAJ1C1L2-F1
#
_entry.id   AF-A0AAJ1C1L2-F1
#
_cell.length_a   1.000
_cell.length_b   1.000
_cell.length_c   1.000
_cell.angle_alpha   90.00
_cell.angle_beta   90.00
_cell.angle_gamma   90.00
#
_symmetry.space_group_name_H-M   'P 1'
#
loop_
_entity.id
_entity.type
_entity.pdbx_description
1 polymer ?
#
loop_
_entity_poly.entity_id
_entity_poly.type
_entity_poly.pdbx_seq_one_letter_code
_entity_poly.pdbx_strand_id
1 'polypeptide(L)'
;MSASLAEMLPGGPGANRLRVWLESSGYARRLLLGPEGDPWGEGAAKYLSFFSQARGLLKADVAVVPVGDLYRSWIARHPGLAVDMAAKKRATFPLRRMLEEEGPRKLLDEVAEAVAANLQGQVPMVLAMPSPAVWLDEAQRMVGRDPEERDDDAVEDAAMYIADFVRCVAARPVGGLLIEEAEAAPGPADRYAPVLNAARHYRWAVVGRGVRPGQETLFDAVIGGGDGVQGQDVSIPLFAGSELPESGTTQFRYACIPPDHPPEAVLDALVRMRA
;
A
#
# COMPACT_ATOMS: atom_id res chain seq x y z
N MET A 1 20.91 1.03 3.15
CA MET A 1 20.25 0.95 1.83
C MET A 1 19.23 -0.18 1.90
N SER A 2 18.03 0.01 1.35
CA SER A 2 17.00 -1.04 1.26
C SER A 2 17.19 -1.84 -0.02
N ALA A 3 16.68 -3.06 -0.08
CA ALA A 3 16.65 -3.79 -1.33
C ALA A 3 15.75 -3.06 -2.33
N SER A 4 16.18 -3.01 -3.60
CA SER A 4 15.39 -2.43 -4.67
C SER A 4 14.25 -3.37 -5.04
N LEU A 5 13.00 -2.89 -5.02
CA LEU A 5 11.88 -3.70 -5.49
C LEU A 5 12.01 -3.99 -7.00
N ALA A 6 12.49 -3.01 -7.78
CA ALA A 6 12.70 -3.15 -9.23
C ALA A 6 13.60 -4.34 -9.59
N GLU A 7 14.61 -4.64 -8.77
CA GLU A 7 15.52 -5.77 -8.98
C GLU A 7 14.87 -7.13 -8.65
N MET A 8 13.85 -7.13 -7.79
CA MET A 8 13.17 -8.33 -7.34
C MET A 8 11.95 -8.69 -8.19
N LEU A 9 11.32 -7.71 -8.85
CA LEU A 9 10.17 -7.92 -9.72
C LEU A 9 10.52 -8.84 -10.91
N PRO A 10 9.54 -9.61 -11.42
CA PRO A 10 9.71 -10.37 -12.64
C PRO A 10 10.07 -9.47 -13.83
N GLY A 11 11.09 -9.88 -14.61
CA GLY A 11 11.61 -9.10 -15.73
C GLY A 11 12.52 -7.94 -15.34
N GLY A 12 12.76 -7.72 -14.04
CA GLY A 12 13.73 -6.74 -13.54
C GLY A 12 15.19 -7.12 -13.86
N PRO A 13 16.14 -6.20 -13.68
CA PRO A 13 17.56 -6.43 -13.99
C PRO A 13 18.28 -7.38 -13.02
N GLY A 14 17.60 -7.79 -11.93
CA GLY A 14 18.12 -8.69 -10.91
C GLY A 14 17.68 -10.14 -11.11
N ALA A 15 17.92 -10.97 -10.09
CA ALA A 15 17.70 -12.42 -10.17
C ALA A 15 16.21 -12.87 -10.06
N ASN A 16 15.23 -11.98 -10.26
CA ASN A 16 13.79 -12.25 -10.10
C ASN A 16 13.48 -13.08 -8.83
N ARG A 17 13.58 -12.43 -7.67
CA ARG A 17 13.53 -13.10 -6.36
C ARG A 17 12.19 -13.00 -5.66
N LEU A 18 11.26 -12.18 -6.14
CA LEU A 18 9.95 -12.03 -5.53
C LEU A 18 9.09 -13.25 -5.84
N ARG A 19 8.64 -13.97 -4.79
CA ARG A 19 7.74 -15.12 -4.93
C ARG A 19 6.40 -14.88 -4.27
N VAL A 20 6.42 -14.26 -3.08
CA VAL A 20 5.24 -14.05 -2.24
C VAL A 20 5.19 -12.62 -1.72
N TRP A 21 4.17 -11.88 -2.16
CA TRP A 21 3.78 -10.59 -1.59
C TRP A 21 2.53 -10.76 -0.73
N LEU A 22 2.58 -10.34 0.53
CA LEU A 22 1.44 -10.38 1.44
C LEU A 22 1.00 -8.97 1.82
N GLU A 23 -0.29 -8.68 1.70
CA GLU A 23 -0.94 -7.68 2.53
C GLU A 23 -1.43 -8.39 3.79
N SER A 24 -0.98 -7.92 4.95
CA SER A 24 -1.30 -8.53 6.23
C SER A 24 -1.58 -7.54 7.35
N SER A 25 -1.70 -6.24 7.06
CA SER A 25 -1.78 -5.21 8.11
C SER A 25 -3.00 -5.42 8.99
N GLY A 26 -4.17 -5.65 8.37
CA GLY A 26 -5.44 -5.84 9.09
C GLY A 26 -5.44 -7.10 9.95
N TYR A 27 -4.92 -8.21 9.40
CA TYR A 27 -4.76 -9.46 10.12
C TYR A 27 -3.79 -9.34 11.30
N ALA A 28 -2.58 -8.85 11.05
CA ALA A 28 -1.57 -8.71 12.09
C ALA A 28 -2.03 -7.75 13.21
N ARG A 29 -2.70 -6.65 12.85
CA ARG A 29 -3.26 -5.69 13.81
C ARG A 29 -4.23 -6.37 14.76
N ARG A 30 -5.23 -7.08 14.22
CA ARG A 30 -6.22 -7.80 15.03
C ARG A 30 -5.56 -8.85 15.92
N LEU A 31 -4.62 -9.62 15.38
CA LEU A 31 -3.95 -10.70 16.11
C LEU A 31 -3.06 -10.18 17.26
N LEU A 32 -2.25 -9.16 17.00
CA LEU A 32 -1.21 -8.70 17.93
C LEU A 32 -1.69 -7.60 18.88
N LEU A 33 -2.63 -6.77 18.45
CA LEU A 33 -3.09 -5.60 19.19
C LEU A 33 -4.57 -5.67 19.57
N GLY A 34 -5.30 -6.69 19.09
CA GLY A 34 -6.75 -6.79 19.27
C GLY A 34 -7.55 -6.00 18.22
N PRO A 35 -8.89 -6.12 18.22
CA PRO A 35 -9.76 -5.51 17.21
C PRO A 35 -9.66 -3.98 17.15
N GLU A 36 -9.51 -3.33 18.31
CA GLU A 36 -9.39 -1.87 18.46
C GLU A 36 -7.93 -1.39 18.52
N GLY A 37 -6.97 -2.29 18.29
CA GLY A 37 -5.56 -1.97 18.40
C GLY A 37 -5.08 -1.03 17.30
N ASP A 38 -4.37 0.04 17.67
CA ASP A 38 -3.79 1.01 16.72
C ASP A 38 -2.25 0.96 16.74
N PRO A 39 -1.59 0.43 15.69
CA PRO A 39 -0.14 0.38 15.65
C PRO A 39 0.52 1.76 15.51
N TRP A 40 -0.24 2.77 15.06
CA TRP A 40 0.26 4.13 14.82
C TRP A 40 0.06 5.08 16.01
N GLY A 41 -0.71 4.66 17.02
CA GLY A 41 -1.20 5.53 18.09
C GLY A 41 -0.14 6.05 19.06
N GLU A 42 0.98 5.34 19.20
CA GLU A 42 2.05 5.64 20.17
C GLU A 42 3.40 5.93 19.49
N GLY A 43 3.38 6.33 18.22
CA GLY A 43 4.57 6.74 17.48
C GLY A 43 5.39 5.60 16.87
N ALA A 44 6.55 5.95 16.30
CA ALA A 44 7.34 5.04 15.47
C ALA A 44 7.88 3.80 16.21
N ALA A 45 8.19 3.92 17.50
CA ALA A 45 8.69 2.79 18.30
C ALA A 45 7.62 1.69 18.47
N LYS A 46 6.36 2.08 18.75
CA LYS A 46 5.25 1.14 18.84
C LYS A 46 4.97 0.47 17.50
N TYR A 47 4.97 1.27 16.42
CA TYR A 47 4.80 0.75 15.07
C TYR A 47 5.90 -0.25 14.71
N LEU A 48 7.17 0.05 15.02
CA LEU A 48 8.29 -0.85 14.74
C LEU A 48 8.16 -2.18 15.51
N SER A 49 7.74 -2.13 16.78
CA SER A 49 7.48 -3.34 17.58
C SER A 49 6.42 -4.22 16.94
N PHE A 50 5.28 -3.61 16.56
CA PHE A 50 4.21 -4.28 15.83
C PHE A 50 4.70 -4.89 14.50
N PHE A 51 5.38 -4.08 13.70
CA PHE A 51 5.92 -4.47 12.40
C PHE A 51 6.88 -5.67 12.50
N SER A 52 7.79 -5.63 13.48
CA SER A 52 8.78 -6.70 13.70
C SER A 52 8.11 -8.01 14.09
N GLN A 53 7.07 -7.96 14.93
CA GLN A 53 6.29 -9.13 15.33
C GLN A 53 5.52 -9.72 14.14
N ALA A 54 4.82 -8.86 13.38
CA ALA A 54 4.08 -9.28 12.19
C ALA A 54 4.98 -9.95 11.14
N ARG A 55 6.16 -9.37 10.87
CA ARG A 55 7.15 -9.93 9.94
C ARG A 55 7.70 -11.27 10.43
N GLY A 56 7.96 -11.41 11.74
CA GLY A 56 8.43 -12.66 12.33
C GLY A 56 7.46 -13.83 12.14
N LEU A 57 6.16 -13.54 12.15
CA LEU A 57 5.09 -14.51 11.94
C LEU A 57 4.93 -14.91 10.46
N LEU A 58 4.83 -13.92 9.57
CA LEU A 58 4.36 -14.14 8.20
C LEU A 58 5.48 -14.30 7.17
N LYS A 59 6.66 -13.70 7.41
CA LYS A 59 7.87 -13.81 6.56
C LYS A 59 7.60 -13.49 5.08
N ALA A 60 6.92 -12.39 4.78
CA ALA A 60 6.72 -11.93 3.40
C ALA A 60 8.03 -11.49 2.74
N ASP A 61 8.13 -11.60 1.41
CA ASP A 61 9.30 -11.15 0.63
C ASP A 61 9.37 -9.62 0.48
N VAL A 62 8.27 -8.93 0.82
CA VAL A 62 8.12 -7.47 0.76
C VAL A 62 7.67 -6.97 2.13
N ALA A 63 8.29 -5.89 2.59
CA ALA A 63 7.89 -5.19 3.81
C ALA A 63 6.91 -4.07 3.47
N VAL A 64 5.62 -4.28 3.73
CA VAL A 64 4.57 -3.29 3.42
C VAL A 64 4.36 -2.33 4.60
N VAL A 65 4.31 -1.04 4.30
CA VAL A 65 3.89 0.03 5.21
C VAL A 65 2.60 0.67 4.66
N PRO A 66 1.43 0.41 5.26
CA PRO A 66 0.14 0.87 4.74
C PRO A 66 -0.12 2.34 5.11
N VAL A 67 0.16 3.25 4.19
CA VAL A 67 0.04 4.70 4.41
C VAL A 67 -1.41 5.14 4.57
N GLY A 68 -2.36 4.47 3.89
CA GLY A 68 -3.79 4.72 4.10
C GLY A 68 -4.21 4.48 5.55
N ASP A 69 -3.71 3.41 6.18
CA ASP A 69 -4.00 3.09 7.58
C ASP A 69 -3.45 4.15 8.55
N LEU A 70 -2.26 4.69 8.27
CA LEU A 70 -1.69 5.79 9.04
C LEU A 70 -2.64 6.98 9.07
N TYR A 71 -3.18 7.41 7.93
CA TYR A 71 -4.07 8.57 7.87
C TYR A 71 -5.43 8.30 8.51
N ARG A 72 -6.00 7.10 8.32
CA ARG A 72 -7.23 6.68 9.01
C ARG A 72 -7.06 6.72 10.53
N SER A 73 -5.97 6.14 11.05
CA SER A 73 -5.62 6.21 12.48
C SER A 73 -5.44 7.66 12.94
N TRP A 74 -4.70 8.47 12.18
CA TRP A 74 -4.40 9.84 12.56
C TRP A 74 -5.67 10.68 12.70
N ILE A 75 -6.57 10.62 11.72
CA ILE A 75 -7.83 11.37 11.74
C ILE A 75 -8.74 10.91 12.88
N ALA A 76 -8.82 9.60 13.14
CA ALA A 76 -9.59 9.07 14.26
C ALA A 76 -9.14 9.62 15.62
N ARG A 77 -7.82 9.82 15.80
CA ARG A 77 -7.23 10.40 17.01
C ARG A 77 -7.24 11.93 17.05
N HIS A 78 -7.42 12.59 15.90
CA HIS A 78 -7.38 14.04 15.76
C HIS A 78 -8.63 14.56 15.03
N PRO A 79 -9.83 14.49 15.66
CA PRO A 79 -11.08 14.86 15.01
C PRO A 79 -11.12 16.33 14.55
N GLY A 80 -10.30 17.22 15.13
CA GLY A 80 -10.15 18.60 14.64
C GLY A 80 -9.65 18.69 13.19
N LEU A 81 -8.81 17.74 12.74
CA LEU A 81 -8.36 17.70 11.35
C LEU A 81 -9.52 17.41 10.38
N ALA A 82 -10.47 16.55 10.75
CA ALA A 82 -11.64 16.30 9.90
C ALA A 82 -12.48 17.57 9.70
N VAL A 83 -12.58 18.41 10.73
CA VAL A 83 -13.25 19.72 10.64
C VAL A 83 -12.49 20.64 9.68
N ASP A 84 -11.16 20.71 9.78
CA ASP A 84 -10.32 21.50 8.86
C ASP A 84 -10.43 21.02 7.42
N MET A 85 -10.42 19.70 7.20
CA MET A 85 -10.60 19.08 5.88
C MET A 85 -11.96 19.46 5.27
N ALA A 86 -12.99 19.64 6.10
CA ALA A 86 -14.33 20.05 5.67
C ALA A 86 -14.45 21.57 5.37
N ALA A 87 -13.42 22.38 5.60
CA ALA A 87 -13.51 23.84 5.55
C ALA A 87 -13.85 24.42 4.16
N LYS A 88 -13.57 23.68 3.06
CA LYS A 88 -13.93 24.11 1.69
C LYS A 88 -14.76 23.05 0.97
N LYS A 89 -15.60 23.51 0.05
CA LYS A 89 -16.50 22.65 -0.74
C LYS A 89 -15.80 21.89 -1.88
N ARG A 90 -14.69 22.42 -2.41
CA ARG A 90 -13.98 21.82 -3.56
C ARG A 90 -13.61 20.35 -3.29
N ALA A 91 -13.91 19.46 -4.23
CA ALA A 91 -13.71 18.01 -4.10
C ALA A 91 -12.27 17.62 -3.72
N THR A 92 -11.28 18.33 -4.21
CA THR A 92 -9.87 18.00 -3.93
C THR A 92 -9.34 18.52 -2.60
N PHE A 93 -10.10 19.41 -1.92
CA PHE A 93 -9.61 20.11 -0.73
C PHE A 93 -9.41 19.21 0.49
N PRO A 94 -10.34 18.27 0.85
CA PRO A 94 -10.12 17.38 1.99
C PRO A 94 -8.83 16.56 1.88
N LEU A 95 -8.57 15.98 0.70
CA LEU A 95 -7.35 15.21 0.43
C LEU A 95 -6.11 16.09 0.58
N ARG A 96 -6.11 17.27 -0.03
CA ARG A 96 -5.00 18.22 0.07
C ARG A 96 -4.72 18.58 1.55
N ARG A 97 -5.74 19.01 2.29
CA ARG A 97 -5.57 19.43 3.69
C ARG A 97 -5.08 18.29 4.58
N MET A 98 -5.60 17.08 4.36
CA MET A 98 -5.14 15.87 5.05
C MET A 98 -3.67 15.61 4.76
N LEU A 99 -3.26 15.60 3.49
CA LEU A 99 -1.88 15.35 3.10
C LEU A 99 -0.91 16.46 3.52
N GLU A 100 -1.37 17.69 3.75
CA GLU A 100 -0.58 18.80 4.29
C GLU A 100 -0.34 18.71 5.81
N GLU A 101 -1.03 17.82 6.52
CA GLU A 101 -0.86 17.68 7.97
C GLU A 101 0.57 17.21 8.33
N GLU A 102 1.26 17.98 9.17
CA GLU A 102 2.67 17.73 9.51
C GLU A 102 2.86 16.48 10.37
N GLY A 103 1.92 16.21 11.28
CA GLY A 103 1.98 15.08 12.21
C GLY A 103 2.15 13.70 11.54
N PRO A 104 1.26 13.27 10.63
CA PRO A 104 1.40 12.00 9.93
C PRO A 104 2.60 12.00 8.96
N ARG A 105 2.99 13.13 8.36
CA ARG A 105 4.23 13.22 7.56
C ARG A 105 5.47 12.90 8.41
N LYS A 106 5.58 13.52 9.58
CA LYS A 106 6.68 13.27 10.52
C LYS A 106 6.68 11.84 11.04
N LEU A 107 5.50 11.32 11.41
CA LEU A 107 5.37 9.95 11.88
C LEU A 107 5.76 8.94 10.80
N LEU A 108 5.35 9.15 9.55
CA LEU A 108 5.75 8.28 8.44
C LEU A 108 7.26 8.31 8.21
N ASP A 109 7.89 9.47 8.29
CA ASP A 109 9.34 9.61 8.17
C ASP A 109 10.10 8.83 9.25
N GLU A 110 9.70 8.99 10.52
CA GLU A 110 10.27 8.25 11.65
C GLU A 110 10.02 6.73 11.53
N VAL A 111 8.82 6.32 11.10
CA VAL A 111 8.48 4.91 10.86
C VAL A 111 9.30 4.33 9.72
N ALA A 112 9.42 5.03 8.59
CA ALA A 112 10.19 4.58 7.45
C ALA A 112 11.68 4.44 7.81
N GLU A 113 12.23 5.34 8.62
CA GLU A 113 13.58 5.22 9.18
C GLU A 113 13.73 3.98 10.07
N ALA A 114 12.83 3.80 11.03
CA ALA A 114 12.87 2.71 11.99
C ALA A 114 12.72 1.33 11.31
N VAL A 115 11.77 1.23 10.37
CA VAL A 115 11.54 0.02 9.57
C VAL A 115 12.74 -0.26 8.68
N ALA A 116 13.26 0.74 7.96
CA ALA A 116 14.44 0.58 7.13
C ALA A 116 15.65 0.04 7.93
N ALA A 117 15.90 0.58 9.12
CA ALA A 117 16.96 0.12 9.99
C ALA A 117 16.76 -1.32 10.45
N ASN A 118 15.52 -1.72 10.73
CA ASN A 118 15.16 -3.10 11.08
C ASN A 118 15.34 -4.10 9.93
N LEU A 119 15.02 -3.69 8.70
CA LEU A 119 15.11 -4.55 7.52
C LEU A 119 16.55 -4.79 7.08
N GLN A 120 17.47 -3.86 7.37
CA GLN A 120 18.89 -3.95 7.00
C GLN A 120 19.13 -4.26 5.51
N GLY A 121 18.19 -3.86 4.64
CA GLY A 121 18.26 -4.13 3.19
C GLY A 121 18.02 -5.58 2.77
N GLN A 122 17.49 -6.43 3.65
CA GLN A 122 17.19 -7.84 3.32
C GLN A 122 15.98 -7.98 2.39
N VAL A 123 14.97 -7.13 2.55
CA VAL A 123 13.73 -7.09 1.75
C VAL A 123 13.36 -5.64 1.43
N PRO A 124 12.70 -5.38 0.30
CA PRO A 124 12.27 -4.04 -0.09
C PRO A 124 11.16 -3.56 0.84
N MET A 125 11.28 -2.31 1.28
CA MET A 125 10.20 -1.59 1.95
C MET A 125 9.30 -0.95 0.90
N VAL A 126 8.01 -1.26 0.92
CA VAL A 126 7.01 -0.71 0.00
C VAL A 126 5.99 0.09 0.78
N LEU A 127 5.75 1.32 0.33
CA LEU A 127 4.64 2.13 0.83
C LEU A 127 3.38 1.76 0.04
N ALA A 128 2.41 1.15 0.72
CA ALA A 128 1.11 0.87 0.13
C ALA A 128 0.17 2.04 0.36
N MET A 129 -0.46 2.52 -0.70
CA MET A 129 -1.37 3.65 -0.66
C MET A 129 -2.56 3.43 -1.59
N PRO A 130 -3.74 3.97 -1.23
CA PRO A 130 -4.84 4.07 -2.17
C PRO A 130 -4.39 4.85 -3.41
N SER A 131 -4.96 4.51 -4.57
CA SER A 131 -4.75 5.28 -5.80
C SER A 131 -5.23 6.72 -5.62
N PRO A 132 -4.74 7.69 -6.42
CA PRO A 132 -5.22 9.07 -6.37
C PRO A 132 -6.74 9.19 -6.43
N ALA A 133 -7.39 8.37 -7.27
CA ALA A 133 -8.85 8.33 -7.38
C ALA A 133 -9.52 7.78 -6.11
N VAL A 134 -8.99 6.68 -5.54
CA VAL A 134 -9.54 6.08 -4.32
C VAL A 134 -9.36 7.01 -3.13
N TRP A 135 -8.20 7.65 -3.00
CA TRP A 135 -7.90 8.52 -1.87
C TRP A 135 -8.71 9.82 -1.91
N LEU A 136 -9.00 10.33 -3.11
CA LEU A 136 -9.90 11.46 -3.31
C LEU A 136 -11.29 11.14 -2.75
N ASP A 137 -11.87 10.00 -3.11
CA ASP A 137 -13.16 9.55 -2.58
C ASP A 137 -13.10 9.31 -1.07
N GLU A 138 -12.05 8.65 -0.59
CA GLU A 138 -11.89 8.35 0.83
C GLU A 138 -11.84 9.63 1.67
N ALA A 139 -11.10 10.64 1.21
CA ALA A 139 -11.02 11.93 1.90
C ALA A 139 -12.36 12.68 1.92
N GLN A 140 -13.22 12.53 0.90
CA GLN A 140 -14.60 13.05 0.95
C GLN A 140 -15.43 12.32 2.01
N ARG A 141 -15.36 10.99 2.06
CA ARG A 141 -16.08 10.19 3.05
C ARG A 141 -15.63 10.50 4.48
N MET A 142 -14.33 10.74 4.70
CA MET A 142 -13.78 11.12 6.01
C MET A 142 -14.37 12.42 6.56
N VAL A 143 -14.87 13.31 5.71
CA VAL A 143 -15.55 14.55 6.12
C VAL A 143 -17.07 14.49 6.01
N GLY A 144 -17.63 13.27 5.90
CA GLY A 144 -19.08 13.04 5.86
C GLY A 144 -19.73 13.48 4.54
N ARG A 145 -18.97 13.48 3.43
CA ARG A 145 -19.49 13.78 2.09
C ARG A 145 -19.50 12.52 1.24
N ASP A 146 -20.55 12.38 0.46
CA ASP A 146 -20.58 11.36 -0.60
C ASP A 146 -19.69 11.83 -1.75
N PRO A 147 -18.76 10.99 -2.24
CA PRO A 147 -17.97 11.30 -3.41
C PRO A 147 -18.89 11.51 -4.62
N GLU A 148 -18.73 12.65 -5.28
CA GLU A 148 -19.35 12.90 -6.58
C GLU A 148 -18.63 12.11 -7.67
N GLU A 149 -19.14 12.17 -8.91
CA GLU A 149 -18.46 11.61 -10.06
C GLU A 149 -17.04 12.21 -10.18
N ARG A 150 -16.05 11.34 -10.38
CA ARG A 150 -14.65 11.75 -10.42
C ARG A 150 -14.37 12.49 -11.72
N ASP A 151 -14.00 13.75 -11.57
CA ASP A 151 -13.42 14.54 -12.65
C ASP A 151 -11.94 14.18 -12.84
N ASP A 152 -11.51 14.01 -14.09
CA ASP A 152 -10.14 13.64 -14.46
C ASP A 152 -9.13 14.66 -13.91
N ASP A 153 -9.47 15.95 -13.97
CA ASP A 153 -8.62 17.03 -13.45
C ASP A 153 -8.49 16.94 -11.92
N ALA A 154 -9.56 16.54 -11.22
CA ALA A 154 -9.53 16.33 -9.77
C ALA A 154 -8.66 15.12 -9.38
N VAL A 155 -8.63 14.08 -10.21
CA VAL A 155 -7.77 12.91 -10.04
C VAL A 155 -6.30 13.27 -10.30
N GLU A 156 -6.01 14.10 -11.31
CA GLU A 156 -4.66 14.60 -11.57
C GLU A 156 -4.15 15.52 -10.44
N ASP A 157 -5.02 16.41 -9.93
CA ASP A 157 -4.78 17.22 -8.72
C ASP A 157 -4.42 16.32 -7.52
N ALA A 158 -5.19 15.24 -7.30
CA ALA A 158 -4.92 14.27 -6.24
C ALA A 158 -3.55 13.61 -6.42
N ALA A 159 -3.19 13.23 -7.65
CA ALA A 159 -1.88 12.68 -7.96
C ALA A 159 -0.75 13.69 -7.66
N MET A 160 -0.96 14.98 -7.92
CA MET A 160 -0.01 16.04 -7.57
C MET A 160 0.17 16.18 -6.05
N TYR A 161 -0.92 16.13 -5.27
CA TYR A 161 -0.83 16.22 -3.81
C TYR A 161 -0.12 15.00 -3.22
N ILE A 162 -0.39 13.80 -3.73
CA ILE A 162 0.29 12.57 -3.31
C ILE A 162 1.79 12.64 -3.69
N ALA A 163 2.11 13.10 -4.90
CA ALA A 163 3.48 13.30 -5.35
C ALA A 163 4.26 14.28 -4.45
N ASP A 164 3.61 15.33 -3.93
CA ASP A 164 4.20 16.22 -2.94
C ASP A 164 4.40 15.52 -1.59
N PHE A 165 3.37 14.83 -1.12
CA PHE A 165 3.40 14.13 0.15
C PHE A 165 4.55 13.11 0.23
N VAL A 166 4.75 12.28 -0.80
CA VAL A 166 5.78 11.23 -0.78
C VAL A 166 7.21 11.77 -0.67
N ARG A 167 7.43 13.07 -0.93
CA ARG A 167 8.72 13.72 -0.73
C ARG A 167 9.17 13.70 0.72
N CYS A 168 8.26 13.61 1.69
CA CYS A 168 8.61 13.55 3.11
C CYS A 168 9.47 12.33 3.46
N VAL A 169 9.41 11.27 2.65
CA VAL A 169 10.19 10.04 2.82
C VAL A 169 11.19 9.78 1.70
N ALA A 170 11.44 10.77 0.83
CA ALA A 170 12.38 10.64 -0.30
C ALA A 170 13.82 10.30 0.13
N ALA A 171 14.23 10.75 1.32
CA ALA A 171 15.55 10.45 1.89
C ALA A 171 15.64 9.06 2.54
N ARG A 172 14.50 8.38 2.71
CA ARG A 172 14.42 7.06 3.33
C ARG A 172 14.61 5.97 2.27
N PRO A 173 15.13 4.80 2.64
CA PRO A 173 15.39 3.74 1.66
C PRO A 173 14.10 2.97 1.39
N VAL A 174 13.15 3.62 0.74
CA VAL A 174 11.94 3.01 0.17
C VAL A 174 12.35 2.28 -1.10
N GLY A 175 11.87 1.05 -1.27
CA GLY A 175 12.14 0.22 -2.46
C GLY A 175 11.08 0.38 -3.54
N GLY A 176 9.84 0.75 -3.18
CA GLY A 176 8.74 0.90 -4.12
C GLY A 176 7.48 1.52 -3.53
N LEU A 177 6.52 1.79 -4.41
CA LEU A 177 5.13 2.14 -4.08
C LEU A 177 4.19 1.03 -4.57
N LEU A 178 3.19 0.72 -3.76
CA LEU A 178 2.02 -0.04 -4.18
C LEU A 178 0.83 0.93 -4.27
N ILE A 179 0.26 1.07 -5.47
CA ILE A 179 -0.91 1.90 -5.75
C ILE A 179 -2.13 0.99 -5.87
N GLU A 180 -3.08 1.13 -4.94
CA GLU A 180 -4.23 0.24 -4.83
C GLU A 180 -5.51 0.91 -5.34
N GLU A 181 -6.09 0.32 -6.39
CA GLU A 181 -7.40 0.72 -6.88
C GLU A 181 -8.56 0.09 -6.09
N ALA A 182 -9.73 0.72 -6.20
CA ALA A 182 -10.97 0.11 -5.75
C ALA A 182 -11.46 -0.89 -6.80
N GLU A 183 -11.76 -2.12 -6.39
CA GLU A 183 -12.15 -3.22 -7.28
C GLU A 183 -13.34 -2.85 -8.18
N ALA A 184 -14.38 -2.22 -7.62
CA ALA A 184 -15.59 -1.88 -8.36
C ALA A 184 -15.46 -0.63 -9.25
N ALA A 185 -14.49 0.24 -8.97
CA ALA A 185 -14.36 1.54 -9.62
C ALA A 185 -12.89 2.00 -9.62
N PRO A 186 -12.00 1.30 -10.34
CA PRO A 186 -10.62 1.74 -10.49
C PRO A 186 -10.58 3.10 -11.18
N GLY A 187 -9.60 3.96 -10.87
CA GLY A 187 -9.42 5.28 -11.48
C GLY A 187 -8.68 5.27 -12.82
N PRO A 188 -8.63 6.42 -13.53
CA PRO A 188 -7.87 6.58 -14.77
C PRO A 188 -6.37 6.73 -14.47
N ALA A 189 -5.60 5.64 -14.55
CA ALA A 189 -4.20 5.62 -14.14
C ALA A 189 -3.28 6.51 -15.01
N ASP A 190 -3.71 6.87 -16.22
CA ASP A 190 -3.06 7.86 -17.08
C ASP A 190 -3.00 9.25 -16.45
N ARG A 191 -3.90 9.56 -15.50
CA ARG A 191 -3.85 10.79 -14.69
C ARG A 191 -2.87 10.73 -13.52
N TYR A 192 -2.24 9.58 -13.25
CA TYR A 192 -1.35 9.41 -12.10
C TYR A 192 0.10 9.81 -12.39
N ALA A 193 0.39 10.34 -13.58
CA ALA A 193 1.74 10.72 -13.99
C ALA A 193 2.55 11.49 -12.92
N PRO A 194 1.98 12.46 -12.16
CA PRO A 194 2.74 13.15 -11.11
C PRO A 194 3.35 12.22 -10.05
N VAL A 195 2.57 11.27 -9.50
CA VAL A 195 3.06 10.35 -8.46
C VAL A 195 3.95 9.25 -9.05
N LEU A 196 3.63 8.76 -10.24
CA LEU A 196 4.47 7.78 -10.95
C LEU A 196 5.86 8.35 -11.27
N ASN A 197 5.90 9.60 -11.72
CA ASN A 197 7.16 10.28 -12.04
C ASN A 197 7.97 10.60 -10.77
N ALA A 198 7.31 10.99 -9.68
CA ALA A 198 7.99 11.20 -8.39
C ALA A 198 8.66 9.90 -7.90
N ALA A 199 7.93 8.77 -7.94
CA ALA A 199 8.49 7.47 -7.57
C ALA A 199 9.70 7.08 -8.42
N ARG A 200 9.59 7.22 -9.75
CA ARG A 200 10.69 6.95 -10.69
C ARG A 200 11.90 7.84 -10.45
N HIS A 201 11.69 9.12 -10.13
CA HIS A 201 12.77 10.04 -9.78
C HIS A 201 13.56 9.56 -8.56
N TYR A 202 12.89 8.98 -7.57
CA TYR A 202 13.52 8.36 -6.40
C TYR A 202 13.98 6.91 -6.63
N ARG A 203 13.83 6.40 -7.85
CA ARG A 203 14.13 5.02 -8.26
C ARG A 203 13.31 3.97 -7.50
N TRP A 204 12.10 4.34 -7.09
CA TRP A 204 11.14 3.42 -6.51
C TRP A 204 10.37 2.74 -7.63
N ALA A 205 10.30 1.40 -7.61
CA ALA A 205 9.39 0.70 -8.49
C ALA A 205 7.94 1.00 -8.09
N VAL A 206 7.05 1.08 -9.07
CA VAL A 206 5.62 1.28 -8.84
C VAL A 206 4.86 0.04 -9.29
N VAL A 207 4.10 -0.54 -8.35
CA VAL A 207 3.23 -1.68 -8.59
C VAL A 207 1.78 -1.20 -8.49
N GLY A 208 0.98 -1.51 -9.50
CA GLY A 208 -0.46 -1.23 -9.48
C GLY A 208 -1.25 -2.47 -9.07
N ARG A 209 -2.27 -2.33 -8.23
CA ARG A 209 -3.19 -3.43 -7.88
C ARG A 209 -4.61 -3.05 -8.28
N GLY A 210 -5.29 -3.94 -9.01
CA GLY A 210 -6.65 -3.70 -9.48
C GLY A 210 -6.77 -2.61 -10.56
N VAL A 211 -5.68 -2.36 -11.30
CA VAL A 211 -5.66 -1.36 -12.37
C VAL A 211 -6.62 -1.71 -13.49
N ARG A 212 -7.14 -0.69 -14.19
CA ARG A 212 -8.00 -0.90 -15.36
C ARG A 212 -7.25 -1.67 -16.46
N PRO A 213 -7.93 -2.59 -17.17
CA PRO A 213 -7.37 -3.22 -18.36
C PRO A 213 -6.88 -2.19 -19.38
N GLY A 214 -5.69 -2.42 -19.95
CA GLY A 214 -5.05 -1.53 -20.92
C GLY A 214 -4.18 -0.42 -20.32
N GLN A 215 -4.13 -0.29 -18.99
CA GLN A 215 -3.31 0.69 -18.28
C GLN A 215 -2.08 0.07 -17.58
N GLU A 216 -1.84 -1.23 -17.78
CA GLU A 216 -0.79 -2.00 -17.10
C GLU A 216 0.62 -1.45 -17.38
N THR A 217 0.84 -0.96 -18.59
CA THR A 217 2.15 -0.45 -19.05
C THR A 217 2.62 0.81 -18.33
N LEU A 218 1.75 1.45 -17.55
CA LEU A 218 2.10 2.61 -16.73
C LEU A 218 2.86 2.22 -15.45
N PHE A 219 2.87 0.94 -15.10
CA PHE A 219 3.45 0.39 -13.87
C PHE A 219 4.62 -0.54 -14.19
N ASP A 220 5.54 -0.71 -13.23
CA ASP A 220 6.66 -1.67 -13.36
C ASP A 220 6.18 -3.13 -13.20
N ALA A 221 5.08 -3.33 -12.46
CA ALA A 221 4.35 -4.58 -12.37
C ALA A 221 2.89 -4.33 -11.98
N VAL A 222 2.03 -5.30 -12.26
CA VAL A 222 0.61 -5.25 -11.90
C VAL A 222 0.19 -6.49 -11.12
N ILE A 223 -0.66 -6.28 -10.12
CA ILE A 223 -1.30 -7.34 -9.32
C ILE A 223 -2.78 -7.45 -9.70
N GLY A 224 -3.23 -8.65 -10.09
CA GLY A 224 -4.61 -8.93 -10.48
C GLY A 224 -4.88 -10.40 -10.78
N GLY A 225 -6.06 -10.71 -11.32
CA GLY A 225 -6.50 -12.09 -11.61
C GLY A 225 -6.41 -12.52 -13.09
N GLY A 226 -5.86 -11.70 -13.98
CA GLY A 226 -5.84 -11.96 -15.43
C GLY A 226 -4.55 -12.58 -15.96
N ASP A 227 -4.61 -13.21 -17.13
CA ASP A 227 -3.43 -13.69 -17.85
C ASP A 227 -2.58 -12.49 -18.32
N GLY A 228 -1.29 -12.48 -17.97
CA GLY A 228 -0.35 -11.42 -18.34
C GLY A 228 0.02 -10.43 -17.23
N VAL A 229 -0.60 -10.52 -16.04
CA VAL A 229 -0.11 -9.79 -14.86
C VAL A 229 1.13 -10.48 -14.27
N GLN A 230 2.03 -9.70 -13.69
CA GLN A 230 3.22 -10.22 -13.00
C GLN A 230 2.87 -10.73 -11.60
N GLY A 231 1.91 -10.10 -10.92
CA GLY A 231 1.42 -10.52 -9.60
C GLY A 231 0.04 -11.17 -9.69
N GLN A 232 -0.05 -12.48 -9.48
CA GLN A 232 -1.32 -13.18 -9.42
C GLN A 232 -1.96 -12.94 -8.03
N ASP A 233 -3.10 -12.24 -7.98
CA ASP A 233 -3.90 -12.13 -6.75
C ASP A 233 -4.61 -13.46 -6.48
N VAL A 234 -4.12 -14.20 -5.49
CA VAL A 234 -4.65 -15.51 -5.10
C VAL A 234 -5.43 -15.44 -3.79
N SER A 235 -5.77 -14.25 -3.29
CA SER A 235 -6.41 -14.07 -1.97
C SER A 235 -7.64 -14.97 -1.78
N ILE A 236 -8.58 -14.93 -2.72
CA ILE A 236 -9.81 -15.71 -2.66
C ILE A 236 -9.54 -17.23 -2.71
N PRO A 237 -8.91 -17.79 -3.77
CA PRO A 237 -8.70 -19.23 -3.85
C PRO A 237 -7.82 -19.77 -2.72
N LEU A 238 -6.86 -18.97 -2.23
CA LEU A 238 -5.96 -19.36 -1.14
C LEU A 238 -6.72 -19.62 0.16
N PHE A 239 -7.53 -18.64 0.61
CA PHE A 239 -8.25 -18.74 1.88
C PHE A 239 -9.57 -19.53 1.77
N ALA A 240 -10.09 -19.74 0.56
CA ALA A 240 -11.16 -20.72 0.29
C ALA A 240 -10.63 -22.17 0.26
N GLY A 241 -9.32 -22.38 0.35
CA GLY A 241 -8.70 -23.69 0.28
C GLY A 241 -8.72 -24.33 -1.11
N SER A 242 -9.09 -23.58 -2.15
CA SER A 242 -9.20 -24.03 -3.55
C SER A 242 -7.83 -24.17 -4.22
N GLU A 243 -7.76 -24.83 -5.37
CA GLU A 243 -6.52 -24.94 -6.13
C GLU A 243 -5.98 -23.56 -6.52
N LEU A 244 -4.67 -23.35 -6.34
CA LEU A 244 -4.03 -22.11 -6.72
C LEU A 244 -3.67 -22.17 -8.20
N PRO A 245 -3.78 -21.06 -8.94
CA PRO A 245 -3.30 -21.03 -10.31
C PRO A 245 -1.81 -21.39 -10.36
N GLU A 246 -1.42 -22.10 -11.42
CA GLU A 246 -0.01 -22.31 -11.72
C GLU A 246 0.66 -20.95 -11.92
N SER A 247 1.79 -20.74 -11.24
CA SER A 247 2.55 -19.50 -11.36
C SER A 247 3.73 -19.75 -12.30
N GLY A 248 3.77 -18.99 -13.39
CA GLY A 248 4.89 -19.02 -14.33
C GLY A 248 6.19 -18.52 -13.70
N THR A 249 7.32 -18.73 -14.39
CA THR A 249 8.63 -18.24 -13.94
C THR A 249 8.76 -16.72 -13.94
N THR A 250 7.83 -16.02 -14.61
CA THR A 250 7.73 -14.57 -14.71
C THR A 250 6.64 -13.98 -13.82
N GLN A 251 6.15 -14.73 -12.83
CA GLN A 251 5.07 -14.30 -11.94
C GLN A 251 5.42 -14.52 -10.47
N PHE A 252 4.82 -13.69 -9.61
CA PHE A 252 4.78 -13.86 -8.17
C PHE A 252 3.32 -13.97 -7.70
N ARG A 253 3.12 -14.53 -6.50
CA ARG A 253 1.80 -14.62 -5.88
C ARG A 253 1.59 -13.47 -4.92
N TYR A 254 0.42 -12.86 -4.97
CA TYR A 254 -0.05 -11.86 -4.02
C TYR A 254 -1.23 -12.42 -3.23
N ALA A 255 -1.29 -12.14 -1.92
CA ALA A 255 -2.49 -12.43 -1.13
C ALA A 255 -2.72 -11.35 -0.06
N CYS A 256 -3.99 -10.97 0.10
CA CYS A 256 -4.48 -10.21 1.23
C CYS A 256 -5.06 -11.17 2.28
N ILE A 257 -4.50 -11.15 3.48
CA ILE A 257 -4.93 -12.04 4.57
C ILE A 257 -6.22 -11.49 5.19
N PRO A 258 -7.34 -12.23 5.18
CA PRO A 258 -8.57 -11.79 5.83
C PRO A 258 -8.32 -11.56 7.33
N PRO A 259 -8.70 -10.41 7.90
CA PRO A 259 -8.41 -10.10 9.31
C PRO A 259 -8.97 -11.16 10.26
N ASP A 260 -10.12 -11.74 9.91
CA ASP A 260 -10.83 -12.66 10.78
C ASP A 260 -10.35 -14.13 10.69
N HIS A 261 -9.40 -14.42 9.82
CA HIS A 261 -8.98 -15.79 9.52
C HIS A 261 -8.25 -16.46 10.72
N PRO A 262 -8.49 -17.76 11.02
CA PRO A 262 -7.79 -18.44 12.11
C PRO A 262 -6.27 -18.55 11.88
N PRO A 263 -5.42 -18.36 12.91
CA PRO A 263 -3.96 -18.36 12.74
C PRO A 263 -3.36 -19.63 12.14
N GLU A 264 -3.77 -20.82 12.59
CA GLU A 264 -3.27 -22.09 12.05
C GLU A 264 -3.60 -22.21 10.56
N ALA A 265 -4.83 -21.86 10.18
CA ALA A 265 -5.25 -21.89 8.78
C ALA A 265 -4.52 -20.85 7.90
N VAL A 266 -4.11 -19.71 8.46
CA VAL A 266 -3.24 -18.75 7.76
C VAL A 266 -1.86 -19.35 7.51
N LEU A 267 -1.26 -20.00 8.51
CA LEU A 267 0.05 -20.63 8.34
C LEU A 267 0.01 -21.75 7.29
N ASP A 268 -1.02 -22.58 7.30
CA ASP A 268 -1.23 -23.63 6.30
C ASP A 268 -1.41 -23.03 4.89
N ALA A 269 -2.19 -21.96 4.76
CA ALA A 269 -2.33 -21.22 3.51
C ALA A 269 -0.97 -20.69 3.02
N LEU A 270 -0.16 -20.10 3.90
CA LEU A 270 1.17 -19.59 3.51
C LEU A 270 2.14 -20.69 3.08
N VAL A 271 2.06 -21.90 3.67
CA VAL A 271 2.82 -23.05 3.20
C VAL A 271 2.40 -23.42 1.78
N ARG A 272 1.08 -23.50 1.52
CA ARG A 272 0.55 -23.78 0.18
C ARG A 272 0.92 -22.73 -0.85
N MET A 273 0.92 -21.45 -0.47
CA MET A 273 1.26 -20.34 -1.35
C MET A 273 2.74 -20.38 -1.77
N ARG A 274 3.63 -20.94 -0.93
CA ARG A 274 5.07 -21.05 -1.17
C ARG A 274 5.51 -22.32 -1.90
N ALA A 275 4.66 -23.34 -1.92
CA ALA A 275 4.87 -24.56 -2.71
C ALA A 275 4.84 -24.25 -4.21
#